data_AF-A0A7W7SRC4-F1
#
_entry.id   AF-A0A7W7SRC4-F1
#
_cell.length_a   1.000
_cell.length_b   1.000
_cell.length_c   1.000
_cell.angle_alpha   90.00
_cell.angle_beta   90.00
_cell.angle_gamma   90.00
#
_symmetry.space_group_name_H-M   'P 1'
#
loop_
_entity.id
_entity.type
_entity.pdbx_description
1 polymer ?
#
loop_
_entity_poly.entity_id
_entity_poly.type
_entity_poly.pdbx_seq_one_letter_code
_entity_poly.pdbx_strand_id
1 'polypeptide(L)'
;MPALERLSLDHGPALLAFERENRAYFAASIPDRGDNYFSDFDTRHRSLLAEQATGSCHCHLLVERASATVDNTASLKVLRRTGFSPAGETTLEDRPALRFVRRIA
;
A
#
# COMPACT_ATOMS: atom_id res chain seq x y z
N MET A 1 -4.33 -9.96 9.82
CA MET A 1 -3.96 -8.81 10.66
C MET A 1 -3.28 -7.78 9.77
N PRO A 2 -3.68 -6.50 9.82
CA PRO A 2 -2.96 -5.44 9.13
C PRO A 2 -1.55 -5.30 9.72
N ALA A 3 -0.59 -4.96 8.87
CA ALA A 3 0.79 -4.69 9.23
C ALA A 3 1.17 -3.27 8.78
N LEU A 4 2.17 -2.69 9.44
CA LEU A 4 2.78 -1.44 9.01
C LEU A 4 3.94 -1.75 8.05
N GLU A 5 3.94 -1.09 6.91
CA GLU A 5 5.05 -1.12 5.95
C GLU A 5 5.61 0.29 5.79
N ARG A 6 6.93 0.46 5.95
CA ARG A 6 7.57 1.77 5.85
C ARG A 6 7.42 2.34 4.45
N LEU A 7 7.15 3.64 4.35
CA LEU A 7 7.00 4.34 3.07
C LEU A 7 8.26 4.18 2.21
N SER A 8 8.07 3.93 0.92
CA SER A 8 9.13 3.71 -0.08
C SER A 8 8.73 4.35 -1.40
N LEU A 9 9.70 4.55 -2.31
CA LEU A 9 9.45 5.16 -3.63
C LEU A 9 8.37 4.43 -4.44
N ASP A 10 8.31 3.10 -4.34
CA ASP A 10 7.39 2.26 -5.11
C ASP A 10 5.92 2.49 -4.72
N HIS A 11 5.67 3.11 -3.57
CA HIS A 11 4.33 3.41 -3.09
C HIS A 11 3.70 4.64 -3.76
N GLY A 12 4.49 5.49 -4.42
CA GLY A 12 4.03 6.79 -4.97
C GLY A 12 2.75 6.69 -5.82
N PRO A 13 2.73 5.89 -6.90
CA PRO A 13 1.55 5.80 -7.77
C PRO A 13 0.30 5.27 -7.07
N ALA A 14 0.44 4.26 -6.21
CA ALA A 14 -0.69 3.68 -5.47
C ALA A 14 -1.25 4.65 -4.43
N LEU A 15 -0.38 5.39 -3.73
CA LEU A 15 -0.79 6.41 -2.76
C LEU A 15 -1.48 7.59 -3.44
N LEU A 16 -0.98 8.07 -4.58
CA LEU A 16 -1.64 9.15 -5.31
C LEU A 16 -3.05 8.74 -5.78
N ALA A 17 -3.21 7.51 -6.28
CA ALA A 17 -4.52 7.00 -6.68
C ALA A 17 -5.48 6.94 -5.49
N PHE A 18 -5.03 6.39 -4.35
CA PHE A 18 -5.81 6.35 -3.11
C PHE A 18 -6.21 7.75 -2.62
N GLU A 19 -5.26 8.69 -2.56
CA GLU A 19 -5.50 10.06 -2.10
C GLU A 19 -6.54 10.77 -2.99
N ARG A 20 -6.50 10.55 -4.30
CA ARG A 20 -7.47 11.11 -5.25
C ARG A 20 -8.87 10.51 -5.09
N GLU A 21 -8.95 9.19 -5.00
CA GLU A 21 -10.21 8.47 -4.81
C GLU A 21 -10.91 8.86 -3.50
N ASN A 22 -10.12 9.11 -2.45
CA ASN A 22 -10.63 9.40 -1.10
C ASN A 22 -10.67 10.89 -0.75
N ARG A 23 -10.36 11.80 -1.69
CA ARG A 23 -10.29 13.25 -1.43
C ARG A 23 -11.57 13.79 -0.78
N ALA A 24 -12.73 13.47 -1.35
CA ALA A 24 -14.02 13.95 -0.84
C ALA A 24 -14.31 13.40 0.57
N TYR A 25 -13.93 12.15 0.83
CA TYR A 25 -14.06 11.55 2.15
C TYR A 25 -13.18 12.26 3.18
N PHE A 26 -11.91 12.55 2.86
CA PHE A 26 -11.02 13.28 3.75
C PHE A 26 -11.46 14.74 3.97
N ALA A 27 -11.85 15.43 2.91
CA ALA A 27 -12.30 16.83 2.97
C ALA A 27 -13.53 17.04 3.87
N ALA A 28 -14.29 15.97 4.16
CA ALA A 28 -15.39 16.02 5.12
C ALA A 28 -14.93 16.14 6.58
N SER A 29 -13.67 15.85 6.91
CA SER A 29 -13.16 15.82 8.30
C SER A 29 -11.86 16.59 8.51
N ILE A 30 -11.07 16.81 7.46
CA ILE A 30 -9.84 17.62 7.50
C ILE A 30 -9.88 18.65 6.36
N PRO A 31 -9.19 19.80 6.48
CA PRO A 31 -9.09 20.75 5.38
C PRO A 31 -8.59 20.08 4.11
N ASP A 32 -9.25 20.37 3.00
CA ASP A 32 -8.80 19.89 1.70
C ASP A 32 -7.39 20.42 1.42
N ARG A 33 -6.51 19.53 0.94
CA ARG A 33 -5.09 19.85 0.74
C ARG A 33 -4.84 20.69 -0.52
N GLY A 34 -5.88 20.93 -1.33
CA GLY A 34 -5.82 21.69 -2.57
C GLY A 34 -5.22 20.89 -3.74
N ASP A 35 -5.42 21.40 -4.95
CA ASP A 35 -4.98 20.70 -6.17
C ASP A 35 -3.45 20.53 -6.26
N ASN A 36 -2.70 21.48 -5.69
CA ASN A 36 -1.23 21.43 -5.64
C ASN A 36 -0.70 20.20 -4.88
N TYR A 37 -1.45 19.69 -3.89
CA TYR A 37 -1.09 18.45 -3.20
C TYR A 37 -1.00 17.27 -4.18
N PHE A 38 -1.90 17.23 -5.16
CA PHE A 38 -2.03 16.13 -6.11
C PHE A 38 -1.23 16.36 -7.40
N SER A 39 -0.99 17.60 -7.82
CA SER A 39 -0.13 17.91 -8.98
C SER A 39 1.35 17.70 -8.66
N ASP A 40 1.78 18.02 -7.44
CA ASP A 40 3.18 18.00 -7.02
C ASP A 40 3.51 16.75 -6.17
N PHE A 41 2.69 15.71 -6.29
CA PHE A 41 2.71 14.56 -5.38
C PHE A 41 4.07 13.85 -5.37
N ASP A 42 4.73 13.70 -6.53
CA ASP A 42 6.06 13.06 -6.61
C ASP A 42 7.11 13.85 -5.82
N THR A 43 7.10 15.18 -5.93
CA THR A 43 8.01 16.05 -5.15
C THR A 43 7.73 15.92 -3.66
N ARG A 44 6.45 15.94 -3.27
CA ARG A 44 6.03 15.77 -1.88
C ARG A 44 6.44 14.40 -1.32
N HIS A 45 6.23 13.35 -2.09
CA HIS A 45 6.61 11.99 -1.71
C HIS A 45 8.11 11.86 -1.48
N ARG A 46 8.94 12.45 -2.37
CA ARG A 46 10.40 12.48 -2.18
C ARG A 46 10.81 13.30 -0.95
N SER A 47 10.13 14.41 -0.64
CA SER A 47 10.39 15.18 0.59
C SER A 47 10.14 14.33 1.84
N LEU A 48 9.00 13.63 1.90
CA LEU A 48 8.69 12.74 3.02
C LEU A 48 9.73 11.62 3.17
N LEU A 49 10.21 11.06 2.06
CA LEU A 49 11.28 10.06 2.10
C LEU A 49 12.62 10.63 2.59
N ALA A 50 12.94 11.87 2.24
CA ALA A 50 14.15 12.56 2.72
C ALA A 50 14.06 12.86 4.22
N GLU A 51 12.93 13.40 4.70
CA GLU A 51 12.66 13.61 6.13
C GLU A 51 12.69 12.28 6.91
N GLN A 52 12.20 11.22 6.29
CA GLN A 52 12.24 9.89 6.87
C GLN A 52 13.67 9.33 6.95
N ALA A 53 14.55 9.66 5.99
CA ALA A 53 15.95 9.26 5.99
C ALA A 53 16.77 9.99 7.08
N THR A 54 16.39 11.23 7.42
CA THR A 54 17.00 11.99 8.53
C THR A 54 16.41 11.62 9.90
N GLY A 55 15.40 10.75 9.96
CA GLY A 55 14.70 10.39 11.20
C GLY A 55 13.76 11.47 11.72
N SER A 56 13.47 12.49 10.91
CA SER A 56 12.55 13.58 11.27
C SER A 56 11.08 13.12 11.23
N CYS A 57 10.79 12.08 10.44
CA CYS A 57 9.48 11.41 10.42
C CYS A 57 9.61 9.90 10.15
N HIS A 58 8.53 9.17 10.43
CA HIS A 58 8.42 7.74 10.10
C HIS A 58 7.04 7.46 9.51
N CYS A 59 6.93 7.54 8.18
CA CYS A 59 5.69 7.31 7.46
C CYS A 59 5.52 5.82 7.14
N HIS A 60 4.30 5.31 7.35
CA HIS A 60 3.97 3.91 7.12
C HIS A 60 2.64 3.77 6.39
N LEU A 61 2.51 2.72 5.58
CA LEU A 61 1.25 2.26 5.01
C LEU A 61 0.68 1.15 5.87
N LEU A 62 -0.65 1.09 5.94
CA LEU A 62 -1.38 -0.05 6.46
C LEU A 62 -1.61 -1.06 5.35
N VAL A 63 -1.03 -2.25 5.51
CA VAL A 63 -1.11 -3.33 4.52
C VAL A 63 -1.71 -4.59 5.12
N GLU A 64 -2.64 -5.20 4.40
CA GLU A 64 -3.07 -6.57 4.65
C GLU A 64 -2.18 -7.53 3.87
N ARG A 65 -1.73 -8.60 4.53
CA ARG A 65 -0.95 -9.67 3.92
C ARG A 65 -1.72 -10.97 3.95
N ALA A 66 -1.60 -11.74 2.87
CA ALA A 66 -2.11 -13.09 2.79
C ALA A 66 -1.09 -13.98 2.05
N SER A 67 -1.18 -15.28 2.26
CA SER A 67 -0.42 -16.27 1.52
C SER A 67 -1.31 -17.45 1.18
N ALA A 68 -1.07 -18.08 0.04
CA ALA A 68 -1.72 -19.32 -0.35
C ALA A 68 -0.72 -20.21 -1.09
N THR A 69 -0.77 -21.52 -0.84
CA THR A 69 0.03 -22.49 -1.60
C THR A 69 -0.34 -22.45 -3.08
N VAL A 70 0.63 -22.73 -3.95
CA VAL A 70 0.47 -22.61 -5.41
C VAL A 70 -0.63 -23.53 -5.96
N ASP A 71 -0.83 -24.68 -5.32
CA ASP A 71 -1.88 -25.66 -5.65
C ASP A 71 -3.29 -25.26 -5.15
N ASN A 72 -3.40 -24.31 -4.22
CA ASN A 72 -4.69 -23.84 -3.69
C ASN A 72 -5.35 -22.83 -4.63
N THR A 73 -5.89 -23.36 -5.73
CA THR A 73 -6.55 -22.58 -6.79
C THR A 73 -7.72 -21.73 -6.25
N ALA A 74 -8.45 -22.21 -5.23
CA ALA A 74 -9.59 -21.50 -4.66
C ALA A 74 -9.17 -20.21 -3.95
N SER A 75 -8.20 -20.29 -3.02
CA SER A 75 -7.68 -19.12 -2.31
C SER A 75 -7.01 -18.13 -3.27
N LEU A 76 -6.25 -18.60 -4.26
CA LEU A 76 -5.64 -17.72 -5.27
C LEU A 76 -6.68 -16.90 -6.05
N LYS A 77 -7.83 -17.51 -6.40
CA LYS A 77 -8.93 -16.80 -7.06
C LYS A 77 -9.59 -15.78 -6.13
N VAL A 78 -9.84 -16.15 -4.86
CA VAL A 78 -10.43 -15.25 -3.87
C VAL A 78 -9.55 -14.03 -3.66
N LEU A 79 -8.25 -14.23 -3.42
CA LEU A 79 -7.31 -13.13 -3.16
C LEU A 79 -7.27 -12.11 -4.31
N ARG A 80 -7.15 -12.59 -5.56
CA ARG A 80 -7.19 -11.71 -6.74
C ARG A 80 -8.52 -10.95 -6.84
N ARG A 81 -9.64 -11.61 -6.52
CA ARG A 81 -10.98 -10.99 -6.56
C ARG A 81 -11.18 -9.95 -5.47
N THR A 82 -10.56 -10.11 -4.30
CA THR A 82 -10.75 -9.23 -3.13
C THR A 82 -9.71 -8.11 -3.03
N GLY A 83 -9.04 -7.79 -4.14
CA GLY A 83 -8.13 -6.66 -4.26
C GLY A 83 -6.71 -6.93 -3.77
N PHE A 84 -6.35 -8.19 -3.48
CA PHE A 84 -4.96 -8.53 -3.21
C PHE A 84 -4.16 -8.66 -4.51
N SER A 85 -2.94 -8.14 -4.50
CA SER A 85 -1.97 -8.27 -5.58
C SER A 85 -0.82 -9.20 -5.19
N PRO A 86 -0.26 -10.01 -6.10
CA PRO A 86 0.91 -10.84 -5.82
C PRO A 86 2.11 -10.00 -5.36
N ALA A 87 2.85 -10.49 -4.36
CA ALA A 87 3.99 -9.83 -3.74
C ALA A 87 5.25 -10.72 -3.65
N GLY A 88 5.26 -11.81 -4.41
CA GLY A 88 6.39 -12.74 -4.53
C GLY A 88 6.14 -14.11 -3.91
N GLU A 89 7.16 -14.96 -3.97
CA GLU A 89 7.10 -16.36 -3.57
C GLU A 89 7.49 -16.55 -2.09
N THR A 90 6.92 -17.57 -1.45
CA THR A 90 7.20 -17.99 -0.07
C THR A 90 6.97 -19.49 0.07
N THR A 91 7.23 -20.03 1.25
CA THR A 91 6.75 -21.36 1.63
C THR A 91 5.66 -21.27 2.70
N LEU A 92 4.72 -22.22 2.68
CA LEU A 92 3.76 -22.48 3.75
C LEU A 92 3.82 -23.98 4.05
N GLU A 93 4.17 -24.35 5.28
CA GLU A 93 4.32 -25.77 5.66
C GLU A 93 5.24 -26.53 4.68
N ASP A 94 6.39 -25.91 4.34
CA ASP A 94 7.37 -26.41 3.36
C ASP A 94 6.85 -26.59 1.92
N ARG A 95 5.63 -26.12 1.61
CA ARG A 95 5.06 -26.12 0.26
C ARG A 95 5.25 -24.77 -0.45
N PRO A 96 5.49 -24.77 -1.78
CA PRO A 96 5.54 -23.54 -2.56
C PRO A 96 4.24 -22.73 -2.42
N ALA A 97 4.38 -21.44 -2.17
CA ALA A 97 3.28 -20.52 -1.95
C ALA A 97 3.56 -19.14 -2.54
N LEU A 98 2.50 -18.37 -2.74
CA LEU A 98 2.55 -16.98 -3.16
C LEU A 98 2.13 -16.08 -2.00
N ARG A 99 2.88 -15.00 -1.79
CA ARG A 99 2.46 -13.87 -0.93
C ARG A 99 1.60 -12.91 -1.73
N PHE A 100 0.70 -12.27 -1.01
CA PHE A 100 -0.24 -11.30 -1.52
C PHE A 100 -0.31 -10.13 -0.56
N VAL A 101 -0.44 -8.92 -1.12
CA VAL A 101 -0.66 -7.70 -0.34
C VAL A 101 -1.90 -6.96 -0.84
N ARG A 102 -2.63 -6.35 0.09
CA ARG A 102 -3.65 -5.35 -0.19
C ARG A 102 -3.32 -4.11 0.62
N ARG A 103 -3.15 -2.97 -0.05
CA ARG A 103 -2.97 -1.67 0.61
C ARG A 103 -4.35 -1.17 1.02
N ILE A 104 -4.48 -0.76 2.28
CA ILE A 104 -5.75 -0.32 2.88
C ILE A 104 -5.81 1.21 2.98
N ALA A 105 -4.66 1.85 2.76
CA ALA A 105 -4.44 3.29 2.75
C ALA A 105 -3.41 3.65 1.67
#